data_AF-X1EXW1-F1
#
_entry.id   AF-X1EXW1-F1
#
_cell.length_a   1.000
_cell.length_b   1.000
_cell.length_c   1.000
_cell.angle_alpha   90.00
_cell.angle_beta   90.00
_cell.angle_gamma   90.00
#
_symmetry.space_group_name_H-M   'P 1'
#
loop_
_entity.id
_entity.type
_entity.pdbx_description
1 polymer ?
#
loop_
_entity_poly.entity_id
_entity_poly.type
_entity_poly.pdbx_seq_one_letter_code
_entity_poly.pdbx_strand_id
1 'polypeptide(L)' 'MTSPEIQAHCPDEVKYTVVENLVDEFKRDFGDRVIDINGARVVFDDGWGLVRASSNLPELVIIFEAK' A
#
# COMPACT_ATOMS: atom_id res chain seq x y z
N MET A 1 -8.87 -5.80 -14.75
CA MET A 1 -7.55 -5.27 -15.21
C MET A 1 -6.65 -4.97 -14.01
N THR A 2 -5.37 -5.33 -14.08
CA THR A 2 -4.40 -5.09 -13.01
C THR A 2 -3.26 -4.23 -13.55
N SER A 3 -2.79 -3.26 -12.77
CA SER A 3 -1.62 -2.45 -13.14
C SER A 3 -0.35 -3.30 -13.10
N PRO A 4 0.70 -2.93 -13.85
CA PRO A 4 2.05 -3.37 -13.53
C PRO A 4 2.39 -3.05 -12.07
N GLU A 5 3.30 -3.81 -11.48
CA GLU A 5 3.88 -3.47 -10.18
C GLU A 5 4.64 -2.15 -10.30
N ILE A 6 4.33 -1.20 -9.44
CA ILE A 6 5.02 0.09 -9.37
C ILE A 6 5.97 0.03 -8.19
N GLN A 7 7.24 0.33 -8.45
CA GLN A 7 8.31 0.40 -7.45
C GLN A 7 8.70 1.85 -7.24
N ALA A 8 8.50 2.35 -6.03
CA ALA A 8 8.89 3.69 -5.63
C ALA A 8 10.06 3.61 -4.65
N HIS A 9 11.20 4.21 -5.00
CA HIS A 9 12.37 4.21 -4.12
C HIS A 9 12.03 4.88 -2.76
N CYS A 10 12.33 4.17 -1.69
CA CYS A 10 12.13 4.63 -0.32
C CYS A 10 13.20 4.00 0.59
N PRO A 11 14.07 4.81 1.23
CA PRO A 11 15.16 4.27 2.04
C PRO A 11 14.69 3.32 3.13
N ASP A 12 15.47 2.27 3.40
CA ASP A 12 15.14 1.24 4.41
C ASP A 12 14.88 1.83 5.80
N GLU A 13 15.59 2.90 6.15
CA GLU A 13 15.45 3.60 7.43
C GLU A 13 14.07 4.22 7.65
N VAL A 14 13.31 4.49 6.58
CA VAL A 14 12.03 5.21 6.67
C VAL A 14 10.84 4.47 6.04
N LYS A 15 11.07 3.48 5.17
CA LYS A 15 9.99 2.84 4.39
C LYS A 15 8.87 2.24 5.24
N TYR A 16 9.20 1.66 6.39
CA TYR A 16 8.21 1.08 7.30
C TYR A 16 7.38 2.16 7.98
N THR A 17 8.01 3.22 8.48
CA THR A 17 7.32 4.39 9.05
C THR A 17 6.39 5.06 8.04
N VAL A 18 6.83 5.17 6.77
CA VAL A 18 5.99 5.70 5.69
C VAL A 18 4.76 4.83 5.49
N VAL A 19 4.91 3.50 5.45
CA VAL A 19 3.78 2.57 5.30
C VAL A 19 2.83 2.63 6.49
N GLU A 20 3.35 2.72 7.72
CA GLU A 20 2.52 2.87 8.93
C GLU A 20 1.68 4.15 8.87
N ASN A 21 2.28 5.29 8.49
CA ASN A 21 1.55 6.54 8.32
C ASN A 21 0.46 6.44 7.23
N LEU A 22 0.75 5.75 6.11
CA LEU A 22 -0.24 5.52 5.05
C LEU A 22 -1.38 4.62 5.51
N VAL A 23 -1.10 3.58 6.31
CA VAL A 23 -2.14 2.75 6.92
C VAL A 23 -3.06 3.60 7.78
N ASP A 24 -2.51 4.46 8.64
CA ASP A 24 -3.28 5.33 9.53
C ASP A 24 -4.12 6.35 8.73
N GLU A 25 -3.54 6.98 7.71
CA GLU A 25 -4.24 7.90 6.83
C GLU A 25 -5.40 7.21 6.09
N PHE A 26 -5.14 6.05 5.48
CA PHE A 26 -6.18 5.31 4.77
C PHE A 26 -7.26 4.78 5.71
N LYS A 27 -6.93 4.36 6.93
CA LYS A 27 -7.95 3.95 7.91
C LYS A 27 -8.85 5.12 8.30
N ARG A 28 -8.31 6.35 8.36
CA ARG A 28 -9.11 7.55 8.63
C ARG A 28 -10.07 7.86 7.48
N ASP A 29 -9.63 7.67 6.24
CA ASP A 29 -10.40 8.01 5.05
C ASP A 29 -11.39 6.91 4.62
N PHE A 30 -11.01 5.63 4.79
CA PHE A 30 -11.73 4.48 4.26
C PHE A 30 -12.21 3.48 5.33
N GLY A 31 -11.81 3.65 6.60
CA GLY A 31 -12.26 2.83 7.72
C GLY A 31 -11.95 1.35 7.56
N ASP A 32 -12.96 0.50 7.77
CA ASP A 32 -12.87 -0.97 7.71
C ASP A 32 -12.57 -1.52 6.32
N ARG A 33 -12.52 -0.66 5.28
CA ARG A 33 -12.12 -1.04 3.93
C ARG A 33 -10.60 -1.23 3.79
N VAL A 34 -9.82 -0.87 4.82
CA VAL A 34 -8.36 -1.01 4.85
C VAL A 34 -7.97 -2.31 5.55
N ILE A 35 -7.26 -3.17 4.83
CA ILE A 35 -6.59 -4.35 5.36
C ILE A 35 -5.12 -3.99 5.58
N ASP A 36 -4.68 -4.01 6.82
CA ASP A 36 -3.37 -3.54 7.28
C ASP A 36 -2.31 -4.65 7.41
N ILE A 37 -2.55 -5.80 6.79
CA ILE A 37 -1.65 -6.95 6.83
C ILE A 37 -0.53 -6.77 5.80
N ASN A 38 0.69 -6.52 6.28
CA ASN A 38 1.90 -6.29 5.45
C ASN A 38 1.78 -5.10 4.49
N GLY A 39 1.24 -3.98 4.97
CA GLY A 39 1.02 -2.76 4.18
C GLY A 39 -0.39 -2.24 4.35
N ALA A 40 -0.84 -1.40 3.43
CA ALA A 40 -2.22 -0.95 3.37
C ALA A 40 -2.85 -1.43 2.07
N ARG A 41 -3.83 -2.33 2.17
CA ARG A 41 -4.71 -2.70 1.06
C ARG A 41 -6.07 -2.04 1.25
N VAL A 42 -6.43 -1.12 0.37
CA VAL A 42 -7.73 -0.45 0.37
C VAL A 42 -8.63 -1.12 -0.65
N VAL A 43 -9.80 -1.59 -0.20
CA VAL A 43 -10.80 -2.27 -1.04
C VAL A 43 -11.87 -1.29 -1.47
N PHE A 44 -12.08 -1.14 -2.77
CA PHE A 44 -13.13 -0.34 -3.40
C PHE A 44 -14.24 -1.26 -3.98
N ASP A 45 -15.36 -0.68 -4.43
CA ASP A 45 -16.48 -1.49 -4.93
C ASP A 45 -16.12 -2.22 -6.24
N ASP A 46 -15.30 -1.59 -7.06
CA ASP A 46 -14.87 -2.09 -8.37
C ASP A 46 -13.39 -2.51 -8.42
N GLY A 47 -12.70 -2.61 -7.28
CA GLY A 47 -11.27 -2.88 -7.27
C GLY A 47 -10.58 -2.79 -5.91
N TRP A 48 -9.25 -2.76 -5.92
CA TRP A 48 -8.43 -2.53 -4.74
C TRP A 48 -7.09 -1.90 -5.11
N GLY A 49 -6.48 -1.22 -4.14
CA GLY A 49 -5.10 -0.73 -4.20
C GLY A 49 -4.28 -1.27 -3.03
N LEU A 50 -3.01 -1.58 -3.25
CA LEU A 50 -2.07 -2.01 -2.22
C LEU A 50 -0.83 -1.11 -2.25
N VAL A 51 -0.39 -0.68 -1.07
CA VAL A 51 0.96 -0.17 -0.84
C VAL A 51 1.62 -0.97 0.27
N ARG A 52 2.86 -1.40 0.06
CA ARG A 52 3.66 -2.11 1.08
C ARG A 52 5.14 -1.77 0.96
N ALA A 53 5.88 -1.96 2.05
CA ALA A 53 7.33 -1.93 2.02
C ALA A 53 7.86 -3.23 1.40
N SER A 54 8.85 -3.13 0.53
CA SER A 54 9.63 -4.29 0.08
C SER A 54 10.49 -4.80 1.24
N SER A 55 10.53 -6.11 1.46
CA SER A 55 11.34 -6.71 2.54
C SER A 55 12.84 -6.65 2.26
N ASN A 56 13.23 -6.60 0.98
CA ASN A 56 14.62 -6.83 0.56
C ASN A 56 15.23 -5.65 -0.21
N LEU A 57 14.40 -4.68 -0.63
CA LEU A 57 14.82 -3.52 -1.40
C LEU A 57 14.36 -2.23 -0.70
N PRO A 58 15.10 -1.12 -0.91
CA PRO A 58 14.70 0.21 -0.45
C PRO A 58 13.59 0.77 -1.35
N GLU A 59 12.45 0.10 -1.37
CA GLU A 59 11.33 0.38 -2.25
C GLU A 59 9.99 0.16 -1.55
N LEU A 60 9.01 0.97 -1.94
CA LEU A 60 7.60 0.69 -1.75
C LEU A 60 7.06 0.02 -3.01
N VAL A 61 6.27 -1.02 -2.80
CA VAL A 61 5.58 -1.76 -3.86
C VAL A 61 4.12 -1.33 -3.87
N ILE A 62 3.65 -0.89 -5.03
CA ILE A 62 2.30 -0.38 -5.23
C ILE A 62 1.62 -1.15 -6.37
N ILE A 63 0.40 -1.61 -6.15
CA ILE A 63 -0.39 -2.39 -7.12
C ILE A 63 -1.84 -1.91 -7.08
N PHE A 64 -2.46 -1.80 -8.25
CA PHE A 64 -3.90 -1.53 -8.38
C PHE A 64 -4.56 -2.61 -9.23
N GLU A 65 -5.76 -3.00 -8.83
CA GLU A 65 -6.62 -3.89 -9.61
C GLU A 65 -8.03 -3.33 -9.63
N ALA A 66 -8.64 -3.29 -10.80
CA ALA A 66 -10.03 -2.90 -10.97
C ALA A 66 -10.70 -3.81 -11.99
N LYS A 67 -12.02 -3.94 -11.97
CA LYS A 67 -12.75 -4.83 -12.88
C LYS A 67 -12.70 -4.33 -14.32
#